data_AF-A0A1F6JTV9-F1
#
_entry.id   AF-A0A1F6JTV9-F1
#
_cell.length_a   1.000
_cell.length_b   1.000
_cell.length_c   1.000
_cell.angle_alpha   90.00
_cell.angle_beta   90.00
_cell.angle_gamma   90.00
#
_symmetry.space_group_name_H-M   'P 1'
#
loop_
_entity.id
_entity.type
_entity.pdbx_description
1 polymer ?
#
loop_
_entity_poly.entity_id
_entity_poly.type
_entity_poly.pdbx_seq_one_letter_code
_entity_poly.pdbx_strand_id
1 'polypeptide(L)'
;MRLVLKTIRKIFPYQSVKNHSKKVCLYYHLGLCPCPAIFDSPVLKKEYKKNIKRIVTFLKGDTKKVLRDLEKERDALSKKEEYEKANNLQEKINSILIVTSPSYPSFDSQVNPNLEEDIKNEQLLSLKEALKNTKSQVALPRRIESFDISNISGQFAVGSMVVFTNGEKDSTLYRRFKIRFSKGKANDFAMLSEVVSRRLNHSEWPFPDLIIVDGGKGQVSSILKVLKRKNLNLGLIGIAKKEETIITSDLKEIKLPKDSKALHLVRRIRDEAHRFALLYHRKLRLRSIMN
;
A
#
# COMPACT_ATOMS: atom_id res chain seq x y z
N MET A 1 -24.92 -11.57 15.73
CA MET A 1 -26.07 -10.90 15.06
C MET A 1 -25.86 -9.41 14.76
N ARG A 2 -25.37 -8.57 15.70
CA ARG A 2 -25.12 -7.13 15.44
C ARG A 2 -24.13 -6.84 14.30
N LEU A 3 -23.10 -7.66 14.14
CA LEU A 3 -22.09 -7.51 13.08
C LEU A 3 -22.70 -7.75 11.68
N VAL A 4 -23.43 -8.86 11.53
CA VAL A 4 -24.15 -9.22 10.28
C VAL A 4 -25.10 -8.11 9.84
N LEU A 5 -25.88 -7.55 10.78
CA LEU A 5 -26.80 -6.45 10.51
C LEU A 5 -26.09 -5.14 10.13
N LYS A 6 -24.86 -4.89 10.63
CA LYS A 6 -24.04 -3.75 10.21
C LYS A 6 -23.50 -3.93 8.80
N THR A 7 -23.03 -5.12 8.45
CA THR A 7 -22.53 -5.45 7.10
C THR A 7 -23.65 -5.36 6.06
N ILE A 8 -24.81 -5.96 6.35
CA ILE A 8 -26.00 -5.91 5.49
C ILE A 8 -26.46 -4.46 5.25
N ARG A 9 -26.33 -3.56 6.24
CA ARG A 9 -26.75 -2.17 6.12
C ARG A 9 -26.00 -1.39 5.03
N LYS A 10 -24.75 -1.78 4.73
CA LYS A 10 -23.97 -1.19 3.64
C LYS A 10 -24.48 -1.63 2.27
N ILE A 11 -25.03 -2.84 2.18
CA ILE A 11 -25.59 -3.43 0.94
C ILE A 11 -27.04 -2.97 0.72
N PHE A 12 -27.82 -3.00 1.80
CA PHE A 12 -29.23 -2.65 1.84
C PHE A 12 -29.46 -1.63 2.96
N PRO A 13 -29.40 -0.32 2.66
CA PRO A 13 -29.59 0.73 3.66
C PRO A 13 -30.95 0.62 4.36
N TYR A 14 -30.95 0.63 5.70
CA TYR A 14 -32.18 0.58 6.49
C TYR A 14 -32.12 1.48 7.73
N GLN A 15 -33.29 1.84 8.25
CA GLN A 15 -33.42 2.58 9.50
C GLN A 15 -33.25 1.62 10.69
N SER A 16 -32.21 1.83 11.51
CA SER A 16 -31.92 0.98 12.68
C SER A 16 -32.59 1.43 13.98
N VAL A 17 -33.13 2.65 14.02
CA VAL A 17 -33.73 3.25 15.23
C VAL A 17 -35.26 3.24 15.12
N LYS A 18 -35.97 2.97 16.22
CA LYS A 18 -37.44 2.99 16.25
C LYS A 18 -37.99 4.43 16.16
N ASN A 19 -37.42 5.34 16.95
CA ASN A 19 -37.83 6.75 16.99
C ASN A 19 -36.87 7.58 16.13
N HIS A 20 -37.14 7.64 14.84
CA HIS A 20 -36.35 8.44 13.90
C HIS A 20 -36.93 9.85 13.78
N SER A 21 -36.08 10.87 13.81
CA SER A 21 -36.53 12.25 13.65
C SER A 21 -37.16 12.48 12.27
N LYS A 22 -38.02 13.51 12.14
CA LYS A 22 -38.55 13.98 10.84
C LYS A 22 -37.52 14.80 10.04
N LYS A 23 -36.22 14.69 10.35
CA LYS A 23 -35.11 15.30 9.64
C LYS A 23 -34.14 14.22 9.15
N VAL A 24 -33.33 14.56 8.15
CA VAL A 24 -32.20 13.72 7.72
C VAL A 24 -31.25 13.46 8.89
N CYS A 25 -30.79 12.22 9.04
CA CYS A 25 -29.81 11.84 10.06
C CYS A 25 -28.40 11.75 9.48
N LEU A 26 -27.36 11.71 10.33
CA LEU A 26 -25.97 11.52 9.90
C LEU A 26 -25.80 10.30 8.96
N TYR A 27 -26.47 9.19 9.27
CA TYR A 27 -26.39 7.98 8.46
C TYR A 27 -27.04 8.12 7.07
N TYR A 28 -27.87 9.14 6.82
CA TYR A 28 -28.36 9.47 5.49
C TYR A 28 -27.24 9.97 4.60
N HIS A 29 -26.43 10.91 5.11
CA HIS A 29 -25.28 11.45 4.40
C HIS A 29 -24.19 10.39 4.15
N LEU A 30 -24.11 9.38 5.02
CA LEU A 30 -23.22 8.22 4.84
C LEU A 30 -23.80 7.12 3.95
N GLY A 31 -25.01 7.28 3.41
CA GLY A 31 -25.68 6.28 2.56
C GLY A 31 -26.18 5.02 3.31
N LEU A 32 -26.22 5.03 4.65
CA LEU A 32 -26.56 3.89 5.50
C LEU A 32 -27.99 3.90 6.04
N CYS A 33 -28.65 5.05 6.05
CA CYS A 33 -30.02 5.20 6.49
C CYS A 33 -30.83 6.00 5.47
N PRO A 34 -31.85 5.40 4.82
CA PRO A 34 -32.62 6.12 3.83
C PRO A 34 -33.65 7.09 4.44
N CYS A 35 -33.78 7.16 5.77
CA CYS A 35 -34.68 8.07 6.50
C CYS A 35 -36.12 8.06 5.99
N PRO A 36 -36.85 6.93 6.09
CA PRO A 36 -38.21 6.82 5.54
C PRO A 36 -39.22 7.82 6.12
N ALA A 37 -38.92 8.41 7.28
CA ALA A 37 -39.73 9.46 7.91
C ALA A 37 -39.83 10.76 7.08
N ILE A 38 -38.91 10.99 6.14
CA ILE A 38 -38.89 12.18 5.25
C ILE A 38 -39.29 11.85 3.81
N PHE A 39 -39.82 10.65 3.55
CA PHE A 39 -40.24 10.30 2.19
C PHE A 39 -41.54 10.99 1.80
N ASP A 40 -41.43 11.89 0.82
CA ASP A 40 -42.58 12.63 0.28
C ASP A 40 -43.29 11.89 -0.86
N SER A 41 -42.62 10.90 -1.48
CA SER A 41 -43.17 10.11 -2.59
C SER A 41 -43.63 8.71 -2.15
N PRO A 42 -44.85 8.27 -2.56
CA PRO A 42 -45.30 6.88 -2.42
C PRO A 42 -44.36 5.85 -3.07
N VAL A 43 -43.63 6.26 -4.12
CA VAL A 43 -42.67 5.41 -4.84
C VAL A 43 -41.49 5.04 -3.93
N LEU A 44 -40.90 6.03 -3.26
CA LEU A 44 -39.77 5.82 -2.32
C LEU A 44 -40.18 4.93 -1.14
N LYS A 45 -41.40 5.09 -0.62
CA LYS A 45 -41.95 4.21 0.43
C LYS A 45 -42.07 2.76 -0.05
N LYS A 46 -42.50 2.54 -1.30
CA LYS A 46 -42.64 1.21 -1.90
C LYS A 46 -41.27 0.55 -2.14
N GLU A 47 -40.30 1.31 -2.65
CA GLU A 47 -38.92 0.84 -2.84
C GLU A 47 -38.25 0.46 -1.53
N TYR A 48 -38.43 1.27 -0.49
CA TYR A 48 -37.90 0.95 0.84
C TYR A 48 -38.53 -0.32 1.42
N LYS A 49 -39.85 -0.48 1.31
CA LYS A 49 -40.53 -1.73 1.71
C LYS A 49 -39.97 -2.95 0.96
N LYS A 50 -39.68 -2.80 -0.34
CA LYS A 50 -39.04 -3.86 -1.15
C LYS A 50 -37.62 -4.16 -0.64
N ASN A 51 -36.85 -3.13 -0.30
CA ASN A 51 -35.52 -3.28 0.30
C ASN A 51 -35.58 -4.04 1.64
N ILE A 52 -36.51 -3.71 2.52
CA ILE A 52 -36.71 -4.43 3.79
C ILE A 52 -37.10 -5.89 3.55
N LYS A 53 -37.97 -6.18 2.58
CA LYS A 53 -38.33 -7.56 2.22
C LYS A 53 -37.10 -8.37 1.76
N ARG A 54 -36.17 -7.75 1.02
CA ARG A 54 -34.90 -8.38 0.62
C ARG A 54 -34.03 -8.71 1.81
N ILE A 55 -33.90 -7.79 2.77
CA ILE A 55 -33.15 -8.03 4.01
C ILE A 55 -33.74 -9.21 4.78
N VAL A 56 -35.07 -9.25 4.94
CA VAL A 56 -35.76 -10.35 5.63
C VAL A 56 -35.53 -11.68 4.91
N THR A 57 -35.62 -11.69 3.58
CA THR A 57 -35.41 -12.90 2.75
C THR A 57 -33.96 -13.38 2.86
N PHE A 58 -33.00 -12.46 2.81
CA PHE A 58 -31.57 -12.75 2.98
C PHE A 58 -31.27 -13.35 4.36
N LEU A 59 -31.80 -12.75 5.43
CA LEU A 59 -31.59 -13.21 6.81
C LEU A 59 -32.25 -14.57 7.11
N LYS A 60 -33.26 -14.97 6.32
CA LYS A 60 -33.87 -16.30 6.38
C LYS A 60 -33.06 -17.39 5.67
N GLY A 61 -31.96 -17.02 5.00
CA GLY A 61 -31.07 -17.96 4.28
C GLY A 61 -31.36 -18.08 2.78
N ASP A 62 -32.38 -17.41 2.26
CA ASP A 62 -32.77 -17.48 0.84
C ASP A 62 -31.95 -16.54 -0.06
N THR A 63 -30.62 -16.54 0.09
CA THR A 63 -29.69 -15.67 -0.66
C THR A 63 -29.84 -15.83 -2.17
N LYS A 64 -30.04 -17.06 -2.65
CA LYS A 64 -30.25 -17.36 -4.09
C LYS A 64 -31.47 -16.64 -4.67
N LYS A 65 -32.50 -16.38 -3.87
CA LYS A 65 -33.69 -15.64 -4.32
C LYS A 65 -33.38 -14.16 -4.45
N VAL A 66 -32.69 -13.58 -3.46
CA VAL A 66 -32.29 -12.17 -3.46
C VAL A 66 -31.36 -11.85 -4.62
N LEU A 67 -30.38 -12.73 -4.90
CA LEU A 67 -29.47 -12.57 -6.03
C LEU A 67 -30.21 -12.58 -7.37
N ARG A 68 -31.09 -13.57 -7.60
CA ARG A 68 -31.90 -13.65 -8.83
C ARG A 68 -32.77 -12.42 -9.04
N ASP A 69 -33.37 -11.87 -7.98
CA ASP A 69 -34.19 -10.66 -8.08
C ASP A 69 -33.37 -9.42 -8.43
N LEU A 70 -32.14 -9.32 -7.92
CA LEU A 70 -31.22 -8.20 -8.22
C LEU A 70 -30.65 -8.31 -9.63
N GLU A 71 -30.30 -9.51 -10.09
CA GLU A 71 -29.82 -9.78 -11.45
C GLU A 71 -30.89 -9.39 -12.48
N LYS A 72 -32.14 -9.81 -12.26
CA LYS A 72 -33.26 -9.43 -13.13
C LYS A 72 -33.46 -7.91 -13.22
N GLU A 73 -33.31 -7.20 -12.10
CA GLU A 73 -33.40 -5.73 -12.08
C GLU A 73 -32.24 -5.06 -12.80
N ARG A 74 -31.02 -5.54 -12.57
CA ARG A 74 -29.82 -5.08 -13.26
C ARG A 74 -29.98 -5.25 -14.76
N ASP A 75 -30.42 -6.42 -15.22
CA ASP A 75 -30.57 -6.72 -16.64
C ASP A 75 -31.68 -5.89 -17.29
N ALA A 76 -32.76 -5.63 -16.56
CA ALA A 76 -33.83 -4.74 -17.02
C ALA A 76 -33.36 -3.28 -17.16
N LEU A 77 -32.50 -2.80 -16.25
CA LEU A 77 -31.91 -1.46 -16.33
C LEU A 77 -30.86 -1.35 -17.44
N SER A 78 -30.06 -2.40 -17.62
CA SER A 78 -29.09 -2.49 -18.73
C SER A 78 -29.79 -2.42 -20.09
N LYS A 79 -30.93 -3.11 -20.26
CA LYS A 79 -31.78 -3.03 -21.47
C LYS A 79 -32.41 -1.66 -21.71
N LYS A 80 -32.51 -0.82 -20.67
CA LYS A 80 -33.00 0.57 -20.75
C LYS A 80 -31.87 1.58 -20.87
N GLU A 81 -30.63 1.12 -21.03
CA GLU A 81 -29.42 1.96 -21.09
C GLU A 81 -29.16 2.78 -19.81
N GLU A 82 -29.73 2.38 -18.68
CA GLU A 82 -29.52 3.01 -17.37
C GLU A 82 -28.26 2.42 -16.67
N TYR A 83 -27.09 2.59 -17.30
CA TYR A 83 -25.84 1.90 -16.91
C TYR A 83 -25.36 2.19 -15.49
N GLU A 84 -25.50 3.43 -14.99
CA GLU A 84 -25.09 3.79 -13.63
C GLU A 84 -25.91 3.02 -12.57
N LYS A 85 -27.22 2.91 -12.78
CA LYS A 85 -28.11 2.18 -11.86
C LYS A 85 -27.87 0.67 -11.97
N ALA A 86 -27.59 0.17 -13.16
CA ALA A 86 -27.19 -1.23 -13.36
C ALA A 86 -25.87 -1.54 -12.64
N ASN A 87 -24.87 -0.66 -12.74
CA ASN A 87 -23.60 -0.81 -12.02
C ASN A 87 -23.80 -0.81 -10.50
N ASN A 88 -24.62 0.10 -9.96
CA ASN A 88 -24.97 0.12 -8.54
C ASN A 88 -25.62 -1.19 -8.06
N LEU A 89 -26.41 -1.87 -8.90
CA LEU A 89 -26.94 -3.19 -8.58
C LEU A 89 -25.88 -4.29 -8.70
N GLN A 90 -24.97 -4.19 -9.68
CA GLN A 90 -23.85 -5.12 -9.82
C GLN A 90 -22.93 -5.09 -8.60
N GLU A 91 -22.62 -3.91 -8.07
CA GLU A 91 -21.82 -3.76 -6.85
C GLU A 91 -22.51 -4.38 -5.62
N LYS A 92 -23.84 -4.26 -5.52
CA LYS A 92 -24.64 -4.93 -4.48
C LYS A 92 -24.58 -6.45 -4.62
N ILE A 93 -24.73 -6.97 -5.84
CA ILE A 93 -24.61 -8.41 -6.13
C ILE A 93 -23.23 -8.92 -5.71
N ASN A 94 -22.16 -8.24 -6.12
CA ASN A 94 -20.79 -8.59 -5.75
C ASN A 94 -20.59 -8.60 -4.23
N SER A 95 -21.11 -7.59 -3.53
CA SER A 95 -21.04 -7.50 -2.06
C SER A 95 -21.75 -8.67 -1.37
N ILE A 96 -22.90 -9.12 -1.90
CA ILE A 96 -23.62 -10.29 -1.39
C ILE A 96 -22.83 -11.57 -1.63
N LEU A 97 -22.27 -11.73 -2.84
CA LEU A 97 -21.45 -12.91 -3.19
C LEU A 97 -20.21 -13.00 -2.30
N ILE A 98 -19.56 -11.88 -1.99
CA ILE A 98 -18.43 -11.82 -1.06
C ILE A 98 -18.85 -12.28 0.36
N VAL A 99 -20.00 -11.80 0.86
CA VAL A 99 -20.48 -12.13 2.22
C VAL A 99 -21.00 -13.57 2.33
N THR A 100 -21.40 -14.19 1.21
CA THR A 100 -22.04 -15.52 1.19
C THR A 100 -21.19 -16.63 0.60
N SER A 101 -20.01 -16.29 0.09
CA SER A 101 -19.04 -17.28 -0.38
C SER A 101 -18.50 -18.11 0.80
N PRO A 102 -18.42 -19.45 0.66
CA PRO A 102 -17.85 -20.33 1.68
C PRO A 102 -16.33 -20.15 1.87
N SER A 103 -15.69 -19.38 0.98
CA SER A 103 -14.28 -19.01 1.10
C SER A 103 -14.18 -17.75 1.98
N TYR A 104 -13.70 -17.93 3.20
CA TYR A 104 -13.36 -16.83 4.10
C TYR A 104 -12.26 -15.96 3.43
N PRO A 105 -12.51 -14.68 3.07
CA PRO A 105 -11.43 -13.72 3.10
C PRO A 105 -10.98 -13.60 4.57
N SER A 106 -9.67 -13.57 4.79
CA SER A 106 -9.01 -13.60 6.11
C SER A 106 -9.75 -12.72 7.13
N PHE A 107 -10.13 -13.36 8.24
CA PHE A 107 -10.88 -12.84 9.38
C PHE A 107 -10.34 -11.51 9.97
N ASP A 108 -9.08 -11.16 9.69
CA ASP A 108 -8.41 -9.98 10.24
C ASP A 108 -9.02 -8.64 9.76
N SER A 109 -9.53 -8.58 8.53
CA SER A 109 -9.87 -7.30 7.87
C SER A 109 -11.15 -6.62 8.39
N GLN A 110 -11.99 -7.30 9.16
CA GLN A 110 -13.24 -6.72 9.71
C GLN A 110 -13.18 -6.42 11.22
N VAL A 111 -12.14 -6.87 11.93
CA VAL A 111 -12.00 -6.66 13.39
C VAL A 111 -11.17 -5.41 13.70
N ASN A 112 -10.28 -5.00 12.80
CA ASN A 112 -9.42 -3.86 12.99
C ASN A 112 -9.48 -2.91 11.78
N PRO A 113 -10.18 -1.76 11.87
CA PRO A 113 -10.23 -0.78 10.78
C PRO A 113 -8.85 -0.21 10.43
N ASN A 114 -7.87 -0.36 11.32
CA ASN A 114 -6.48 0.04 11.15
C ASN A 114 -5.56 -1.16 10.88
N LEU A 115 -6.08 -2.35 10.54
CA LEU A 115 -5.26 -3.56 10.38
C LEU A 115 -4.04 -3.32 9.49
N GLU A 116 -4.22 -2.65 8.35
CA GLU A 116 -3.11 -2.34 7.46
C GLU A 116 -2.07 -1.44 8.12
N GLU A 117 -2.52 -0.40 8.82
CA GLU A 117 -1.65 0.55 9.53
C GLU A 117 -0.92 -0.13 10.70
N ASP A 118 -1.60 -1.04 11.41
CA ASP A 118 -1.03 -1.82 12.49
C ASP A 118 0.00 -2.82 11.98
N ILE A 119 -0.27 -3.51 10.86
CA ILE A 119 0.73 -4.38 10.22
C ILE A 119 1.97 -3.57 9.81
N LYS A 120 1.79 -2.37 9.25
CA LYS A 120 2.91 -1.49 8.87
C LYS A 120 3.69 -1.02 10.10
N ASN A 121 2.98 -0.63 11.16
CA ASN A 121 3.59 -0.23 12.42
C ASN A 121 4.36 -1.39 13.08
N GLU A 122 3.79 -2.59 13.12
CA GLU A 122 4.45 -3.82 13.59
C GLU A 122 5.73 -4.09 12.79
N GLN A 123 5.70 -3.93 11.47
CA GLN A 123 6.88 -4.08 10.63
C GLN A 123 7.98 -3.06 10.97
N LEU A 124 7.61 -1.79 11.17
CA LEU A 124 8.55 -0.73 11.56
C LEU A 124 9.15 -0.97 12.95
N LEU A 125 8.31 -1.39 13.91
CA LEU A 125 8.75 -1.73 15.27
C LEU A 125 9.65 -2.97 15.28
N SER A 126 9.30 -4.00 14.50
CA SER A 126 10.12 -5.19 14.32
C SER A 126 11.49 -4.84 13.71
N LEU A 127 11.53 -3.95 12.71
CA LEU A 127 12.79 -3.50 12.11
C LEU A 127 13.62 -2.67 13.10
N LYS A 128 12.98 -1.78 13.86
CA LYS A 128 13.64 -1.03 14.94
C LYS A 128 14.31 -1.97 15.94
N GLU A 129 13.59 -2.98 16.43
CA GLU A 129 14.12 -3.92 17.41
C GLU A 129 15.26 -4.77 16.83
N ALA A 130 15.15 -5.18 15.56
CA ALA A 130 16.22 -5.89 14.87
C ALA A 130 17.52 -5.08 14.73
N LEU A 131 17.44 -3.75 14.68
CA LEU A 131 18.60 -2.86 14.57
C LEU A 131 19.08 -2.32 15.93
N LYS A 132 18.41 -2.66 17.02
CA LYS A 132 18.77 -2.23 18.37
C LYS A 132 20.16 -2.73 18.74
N ASN A 133 20.92 -1.93 19.49
CA ASN A 133 22.29 -2.21 19.90
C ASN A 133 23.30 -2.33 18.73
N THR A 134 22.95 -1.82 17.55
CA THR A 134 23.85 -1.74 16.38
C THR A 134 24.19 -0.29 16.08
N LYS A 135 25.19 -0.03 15.22
CA LYS A 135 25.44 1.33 14.71
C LYS A 135 24.37 1.80 13.72
N SER A 136 23.41 0.95 13.35
CA SER A 136 22.26 1.28 12.52
C SER A 136 20.99 1.57 13.32
N GLN A 137 21.08 1.66 14.65
CA GLN A 137 19.93 1.91 15.52
C GLN A 137 19.28 3.27 15.21
N VAL A 138 17.95 3.27 15.15
CA VAL A 138 17.11 4.45 14.88
C VAL A 138 15.92 4.48 15.84
N ALA A 139 15.32 5.65 16.08
CA ALA A 139 14.19 5.78 17.00
C ALA A 139 12.93 5.06 16.49
N LEU A 140 12.56 5.31 15.23
CA LEU A 140 11.58 4.56 14.44
C LEU A 140 11.81 4.92 12.96
N PRO A 141 11.99 3.96 12.04
CA PRO A 141 12.31 4.27 10.65
C PRO A 141 11.07 4.70 9.84
N ARG A 142 10.51 5.88 10.13
CA ARG A 142 9.28 6.36 9.47
C ARG A 142 9.52 6.72 8.01
N ARG A 143 10.65 7.34 7.70
CA ARG A 143 11.08 7.65 6.34
C ARG A 143 12.29 6.79 5.97
N ILE A 144 12.09 5.84 5.07
CA ILE A 144 13.13 4.94 4.58
C ILE A 144 13.43 5.26 3.13
N GLU A 145 14.70 5.48 2.79
CA GLU A 145 15.14 5.69 1.42
C GLU A 145 15.98 4.50 0.96
N SER A 146 15.64 3.93 -0.20
CA SER A 146 16.41 2.83 -0.79
C SER A 146 16.95 3.16 -2.16
N PHE A 147 18.20 2.75 -2.40
CA PHE A 147 18.96 3.09 -3.58
C PHE A 147 19.39 1.82 -4.35
N ASP A 148 19.17 1.83 -5.66
CA ASP A 148 19.62 0.81 -6.62
C ASP A 148 20.42 1.49 -7.75
N ILE A 149 21.52 0.86 -8.17
CA ILE A 149 22.34 1.32 -9.30
C ILE A 149 22.09 0.42 -10.50
N SER A 150 21.80 1.08 -11.61
CA SER A 150 21.35 0.47 -12.85
C SER A 150 22.27 0.90 -13.98
N ASN A 151 23.08 -0.03 -14.49
CA ASN A 151 24.10 0.24 -15.51
C ASN A 151 23.62 -0.20 -16.90
N ILE A 152 23.38 0.75 -17.81
CA ILE A 152 22.84 0.47 -19.14
C ILE A 152 23.97 0.43 -20.16
N SER A 153 24.30 -0.78 -20.62
CA SER A 153 25.06 -1.07 -21.85
C SER A 153 26.24 -0.13 -22.13
N GLY A 154 26.99 0.27 -21.10
CA GLY A 154 28.23 1.03 -21.19
C GLY A 154 28.13 2.55 -21.44
N GLN A 155 26.95 3.14 -21.68
CA GLN A 155 26.84 4.58 -22.03
C GLN A 155 26.16 5.46 -20.97
N PHE A 156 25.21 4.93 -20.18
CA PHE A 156 24.55 5.72 -19.14
C PHE A 156 24.24 4.87 -17.90
N ALA A 157 24.79 5.26 -16.75
CA ALA A 157 24.38 4.72 -15.45
C ALA A 157 23.33 5.63 -14.81
N VAL A 158 22.34 5.03 -14.16
CA VAL A 158 21.32 5.76 -13.41
C VAL A 158 21.15 5.17 -12.02
N GLY A 159 21.17 6.04 -11.01
CA GLY A 159 20.76 5.70 -9.66
C GLY A 159 19.26 5.89 -9.50
N SER A 160 18.60 4.90 -8.94
CA SER A 160 17.18 4.93 -8.61
C SER A 160 17.00 5.03 -7.10
N MET A 161 16.17 5.97 -6.65
CA MET A 161 15.80 6.15 -5.25
C MET A 161 14.31 5.94 -5.10
N VAL A 162 13.93 5.02 -4.22
CA VAL A 162 12.55 4.83 -3.77
C VAL A 162 12.42 5.27 -2.31
N VAL A 163 11.22 5.69 -1.95
CA VAL A 163 10.92 6.20 -0.61
C VAL A 163 9.77 5.41 -0.02
N PHE A 164 9.92 5.01 1.24
CA PHE A 164 8.84 4.47 2.05
C PHE A 164 8.55 5.43 3.20
N THR A 165 7.28 5.79 3.37
CA THR A 165 6.77 6.64 4.44
C THR A 165 5.81 5.81 5.28
N ASN A 166 6.07 5.67 6.59
CA ASN A 166 5.32 4.85 7.52
C ASN A 166 5.06 3.41 7.02
N GLY A 167 6.10 2.77 6.47
CA GLY A 167 6.02 1.38 6.00
C GLY A 167 5.33 1.19 4.64
N GLU A 168 4.96 2.28 3.97
CA GLU A 168 4.31 2.28 2.65
C GLU A 168 5.11 3.01 1.59
N LYS A 169 4.99 2.55 0.34
CA LYS A 169 5.67 3.19 -0.77
C LYS A 169 5.11 4.60 -1.03
N ASP A 170 6.00 5.57 -1.16
CA ASP A 170 5.65 6.94 -1.52
C ASP A 170 6.25 7.28 -2.89
N SER A 171 5.53 6.88 -3.95
CA SER A 171 5.99 6.99 -5.34
C SER A 171 6.17 8.44 -5.80
N THR A 172 5.50 9.40 -5.14
CA THR A 172 5.62 10.83 -5.44
C THR A 172 7.02 11.37 -5.10
N LEU A 173 7.69 10.73 -4.15
CA LEU A 173 9.02 11.10 -3.69
C LEU A 173 10.14 10.30 -4.37
N TYR A 174 9.80 9.43 -5.33
CA TYR A 174 10.81 8.68 -6.07
C TYR A 174 11.66 9.60 -6.93
N ARG A 175 12.95 9.30 -7.04
CA ARG A 175 13.89 10.10 -7.83
C ARG A 175 14.80 9.21 -8.65
N ARG A 176 15.25 9.74 -9.79
CA ARG A 176 16.29 9.14 -10.62
C ARG A 176 17.43 10.12 -10.78
N PHE A 177 18.65 9.62 -10.67
CA PHE A 177 19.86 10.40 -10.75
C PHE A 177 20.65 9.91 -11.95
N LYS A 178 20.71 10.72 -13.01
CA LYS A 178 21.67 10.48 -14.09
C LYS A 178 23.08 10.65 -13.52
N ILE A 179 23.88 9.60 -13.59
CA ILE A 179 25.26 9.56 -13.11
C ILE A 179 26.14 10.25 -14.16
N ARG A 180 27.03 11.14 -13.72
CA ARG A 180 27.80 12.05 -14.59
C ARG A 180 29.28 11.67 -14.74
N PHE A 181 29.68 10.48 -14.29
CA PHE A 181 31.10 10.09 -14.26
C PHE A 181 31.76 10.11 -15.66
N SER A 182 32.85 10.86 -15.79
CA SER A 182 33.53 11.20 -17.05
C SER A 182 34.96 10.66 -17.17
N LYS A 183 35.47 9.85 -16.23
CA LYS A 183 36.81 9.22 -16.31
C LYS A 183 36.81 7.80 -15.73
N GLY A 184 36.94 6.79 -16.59
CA GLY A 184 37.19 5.37 -16.26
C GLY A 184 35.94 4.50 -16.04
N LYS A 185 36.14 3.16 -16.02
CA LYS A 185 35.13 2.17 -15.58
C LYS A 185 34.85 2.37 -14.09
N ALA A 186 33.91 3.25 -13.75
CA ALA A 186 33.45 3.40 -12.37
C ALA A 186 32.76 2.10 -11.92
N ASN A 187 33.05 1.66 -10.69
CA ASN A 187 32.36 0.55 -10.06
C ASN A 187 31.04 1.01 -9.40
N ASP A 188 30.16 0.07 -9.10
CA ASP A 188 28.84 0.35 -8.51
C ASP A 188 28.92 1.14 -7.20
N PHE A 189 30.00 0.97 -6.42
CA PHE A 189 30.18 1.67 -5.14
C PHE A 189 30.41 3.17 -5.30
N ALA A 190 31.21 3.57 -6.30
CA ALA A 190 31.47 4.97 -6.60
C ALA A 190 30.19 5.66 -7.12
N MET A 191 29.47 4.96 -8.01
CA MET A 191 28.19 5.43 -8.55
C MET A 191 27.14 5.64 -7.44
N LEU A 192 27.01 4.67 -6.53
CA LEU A 192 26.13 4.77 -5.37
C LEU A 192 26.51 5.93 -4.45
N SER A 193 27.81 6.13 -4.21
CA SER A 193 28.32 7.24 -3.39
C SER A 193 28.01 8.61 -4.00
N GLU A 194 28.11 8.76 -5.33
CA GLU A 194 27.72 10.00 -6.02
C GLU A 194 26.24 10.30 -5.80
N VAL A 195 25.38 9.31 -6.06
CA VAL A 195 23.92 9.44 -5.98
C VAL A 195 23.50 9.84 -4.58
N VAL A 196 23.97 9.11 -3.55
CA VAL A 196 23.64 9.42 -2.15
C VAL A 196 24.22 10.77 -1.74
N SER A 197 25.45 11.11 -2.12
CA SER A 197 26.03 12.42 -1.81
C SER A 197 25.20 13.57 -2.40
N ARG A 198 24.76 13.44 -3.65
CA ARG A 198 23.90 14.43 -4.32
C ARG A 198 22.53 14.52 -3.67
N ARG A 199 21.92 13.37 -3.34
CA ARG A 199 20.65 13.32 -2.59
C ARG A 199 20.76 14.06 -1.25
N LEU A 200 21.85 13.89 -0.53
CA LEU A 200 22.09 14.54 0.76
C LEU A 200 22.55 16.01 0.65
N ASN A 201 22.67 16.57 -0.56
CA ASN A 201 22.85 18.01 -0.79
C ASN A 201 21.51 18.74 -0.98
N HIS A 202 20.40 18.02 -1.21
CA HIS A 202 19.07 18.61 -1.31
C HIS A 202 18.53 18.89 0.10
N SER A 203 18.83 20.08 0.63
CA SER A 203 18.36 20.55 1.95
C SER A 203 16.85 20.70 2.05
N GLU A 204 16.18 20.91 0.91
CA GLU A 204 14.73 21.02 0.81
C GLU A 204 14.01 19.67 0.92
N TRP A 205 14.74 18.55 0.85
CA TRP A 205 14.17 17.21 1.02
C TRP A 205 14.47 16.69 2.42
N PRO A 206 13.44 16.29 3.21
CA PRO A 206 13.64 15.75 4.55
C PRO A 206 14.66 14.60 4.56
N PHE A 207 15.52 14.56 5.57
CA PHE A 207 16.45 13.45 5.74
C PHE A 207 15.68 12.16 6.05
N PRO A 208 16.14 11.00 5.52
CA PRO A 208 15.59 9.71 5.92
C PRO A 208 16.01 9.35 7.35
N ASP A 209 15.16 8.61 8.05
CA ASP A 209 15.53 7.96 9.30
C ASP A 209 16.49 6.80 9.04
N LEU A 210 16.29 6.08 7.93
CA LEU A 210 17.05 4.90 7.54
C LEU A 210 17.32 4.88 6.03
N ILE A 211 18.58 4.65 5.66
CA ILE A 211 19.01 4.37 4.29
C ILE A 211 19.19 2.87 4.12
N ILE A 212 18.67 2.33 3.00
CA ILE A 212 18.82 0.92 2.60
C ILE A 212 19.50 0.83 1.24
N VAL A 213 20.58 0.07 1.14
CA VAL A 213 21.27 -0.18 -0.15
C VAL A 213 21.16 -1.65 -0.57
N ASP A 214 20.94 -1.92 -1.87
CA ASP A 214 20.94 -3.29 -2.43
C ASP A 214 22.37 -3.84 -2.57
N GLY A 215 22.94 -4.30 -1.47
CA GLY A 215 24.21 -5.03 -1.49
C GLY A 215 25.00 -5.07 -0.19
N GLY A 216 26.23 -5.56 -0.36
CA GLY A 216 27.11 -6.05 0.70
C GLY A 216 27.86 -4.97 1.49
N LYS A 217 28.83 -5.41 2.31
CA LYS A 217 29.71 -4.55 3.14
C LYS A 217 30.40 -3.44 2.34
N GLY A 218 30.75 -3.71 1.08
CA GLY A 218 31.39 -2.73 0.20
C GLY A 218 30.52 -1.49 -0.07
N GLN A 219 29.22 -1.68 -0.33
CA GLN A 219 28.28 -0.58 -0.54
C GLN A 219 27.95 0.16 0.75
N VAL A 220 27.77 -0.57 1.85
CA VAL A 220 27.55 0.05 3.17
C VAL A 220 28.76 0.92 3.53
N SER A 221 29.98 0.39 3.39
CA SER A 221 31.22 1.12 3.66
C SER A 221 31.37 2.37 2.78
N SER A 222 30.97 2.31 1.51
CA SER A 222 31.07 3.48 0.62
C SER A 222 30.11 4.61 1.05
N ILE A 223 28.89 4.27 1.47
CA ILE A 223 27.94 5.25 1.98
C ILE A 223 28.32 5.78 3.36
N LEU A 224 28.89 4.96 4.26
CA LEU A 224 29.44 5.45 5.53
C LEU A 224 30.49 6.55 5.32
N LYS A 225 31.34 6.43 4.29
CA LYS A 225 32.31 7.49 3.93
C LYS A 225 31.62 8.78 3.46
N VAL A 226 30.46 8.69 2.81
CA VAL A 226 29.66 9.86 2.43
C VAL A 226 29.07 10.52 3.68
N LEU A 227 28.44 9.74 4.56
CA LEU A 227 27.83 10.25 5.80
C LEU A 227 28.87 10.90 6.72
N LYS A 228 30.03 10.26 6.91
CA LYS A 228 31.14 10.79 7.73
C LYS A 228 31.67 12.12 7.19
N ARG A 229 31.89 12.24 5.88
CA ARG A 229 32.34 13.50 5.25
C ARG A 229 31.32 14.63 5.40
N LYS A 230 30.03 14.29 5.46
CA LYS A 230 28.93 15.24 5.65
C LYS A 230 28.59 15.51 7.11
N ASN A 231 29.28 14.85 8.04
CA ASN A 231 28.99 14.88 9.47
C ASN A 231 27.51 14.55 9.80
N LEU A 232 26.95 13.56 9.10
CA LEU A 232 25.57 13.10 9.28
C LEU A 232 25.56 11.75 9.99
N ASN A 233 24.71 11.62 11.02
CA ASN A 233 24.48 10.38 11.74
C ASN A 233 23.10 9.81 11.38
N LEU A 234 23.00 9.17 10.21
CA LEU A 234 21.77 8.55 9.71
C LEU A 234 21.88 7.03 9.82
N GLY A 235 20.75 6.37 10.10
CA GLY A 235 20.70 4.91 10.05
C GLY A 235 21.04 4.42 8.64
N LEU A 236 21.90 3.42 8.53
CA LEU A 236 22.26 2.81 7.26
C LEU A 236 22.33 1.29 7.39
N ILE A 237 21.69 0.58 6.47
CA ILE A 237 21.84 -0.86 6.31
C ILE A 237 22.03 -1.24 4.84
N GLY A 238 22.73 -2.34 4.61
CA GLY A 238 22.76 -3.05 3.33
C GLY A 238 21.96 -4.34 3.41
N ILE A 239 21.40 -4.78 2.28
CA ILE A 239 20.75 -6.08 2.15
C ILE A 239 21.59 -6.95 1.22
N ALA A 240 22.21 -8.00 1.76
CA ALA A 240 22.94 -8.95 0.94
C ALA A 240 21.98 -9.90 0.22
N LYS A 241 22.19 -10.13 -1.09
CA LYS A 241 21.34 -11.03 -1.91
C LYS A 241 21.33 -12.48 -1.40
N LYS A 242 22.42 -12.94 -0.78
CA LYS A 242 22.50 -14.28 -0.18
C LYS A 242 21.82 -14.25 1.20
N GLU A 243 20.73 -15.00 1.35
CA GLU A 243 19.96 -15.16 2.60
C GLU A 243 19.31 -13.88 3.17
N GLU A 244 19.24 -12.80 2.38
CA GLU A 244 18.63 -11.52 2.79
C GLU A 244 19.19 -10.98 4.11
N THR A 245 20.49 -11.21 4.30
CA THR A 245 21.21 -10.81 5.51
C THR A 245 21.36 -9.29 5.54
N ILE A 246 21.01 -8.70 6.69
CA ILE A 246 21.19 -7.26 6.94
C ILE A 246 22.65 -7.01 7.29
N ILE A 247 23.24 -5.99 6.68
CA ILE A 247 24.58 -5.50 7.01
C ILE A 247 24.43 -4.12 7.64
N THR A 248 24.83 -4.03 8.89
CA THR A 248 24.74 -2.80 9.70
C THR A 248 25.86 -1.82 9.41
N SER A 249 25.76 -0.61 9.97
CA SER A 249 26.75 0.46 9.85
C SER A 249 28.10 0.13 10.50
N ASP A 250 28.14 -0.81 11.45
CA ASP A 250 29.38 -1.41 11.98
C ASP A 250 29.81 -2.66 11.20
N LEU A 251 29.25 -2.88 10.01
CA LEU A 251 29.55 -3.98 9.09
C LEU A 251 29.30 -5.38 9.67
N LYS A 252 28.50 -5.46 10.75
CA LYS A 252 28.01 -6.74 11.29
C LYS A 252 26.83 -7.24 10.49
N GLU A 253 26.75 -8.56 10.37
CA GLU A 253 25.68 -9.26 9.69
C GLU A 253 24.59 -9.68 10.69
N ILE A 254 23.34 -9.44 10.32
CA ILE A 254 22.16 -9.85 11.08
C ILE A 254 21.30 -10.70 10.16
N LYS A 255 21.08 -11.96 10.55
CA LYS A 255 20.14 -12.85 9.88
C LYS A 255 18.78 -12.75 10.56
N LEU A 256 17.77 -12.30 9.81
CA LEU A 256 16.41 -12.23 10.32
C LEU A 256 15.69 -13.57 10.12
N PRO A 257 14.79 -13.97 11.05
CA PRO A 257 13.89 -15.08 10.81
C PRO A 257 13.06 -14.87 9.55
N LYS A 258 12.82 -15.96 8.79
CA LYS A 258 12.15 -15.92 7.48
C LYS A 258 10.73 -15.37 7.53
N ASP A 259 10.07 -15.52 8.67
CA ASP A 259 8.71 -15.09 8.98
C ASP A 259 8.64 -13.71 9.67
N SER A 260 9.79 -13.11 9.97
CA SER A 260 9.83 -11.83 10.70
C SER A 260 9.24 -10.68 9.88
N LYS A 261 8.46 -9.84 10.56
CA LYS A 261 7.84 -8.64 9.97
C LYS A 261 8.90 -7.67 9.44
N ALA A 262 10.02 -7.52 10.14
CA ALA A 262 11.18 -6.74 9.69
C ALA A 262 11.70 -7.22 8.32
N LEU A 263 11.91 -8.53 8.16
CA LEU A 263 12.42 -9.07 6.90
C LEU A 263 11.44 -8.81 5.76
N HIS A 264 10.14 -9.04 5.97
CA HIS A 264 9.12 -8.75 4.97
C HIS A 264 9.14 -7.28 4.51
N LEU A 265 9.28 -6.33 5.43
CA LEU A 265 9.40 -4.91 5.09
C LEU A 265 10.66 -4.62 4.27
N VAL A 266 11.82 -5.08 4.74
CA VAL A 266 13.12 -4.88 4.10
C VAL A 266 13.15 -5.45 2.69
N ARG A 267 12.56 -6.63 2.48
CA ARG A 267 12.36 -7.24 1.15
C ARG A 267 11.47 -6.41 0.24
N ARG A 268 10.30 -5.97 0.73
CA ARG A 268 9.39 -5.10 -0.05
C ARG A 268 10.10 -3.84 -0.53
N ILE A 269 10.90 -3.21 0.33
CA ILE A 269 11.65 -1.99 0.00
C ILE A 269 12.69 -2.28 -1.09
N ARG A 270 13.48 -3.35 -0.94
CA ARG A 270 14.48 -3.76 -1.94
C ARG A 270 13.83 -4.06 -3.29
N ASP A 271 12.78 -4.89 -3.27
CA ASP A 271 12.11 -5.35 -4.49
C ASP A 271 11.49 -4.15 -5.22
N GLU A 272 10.98 -3.17 -4.50
CA GLU A 272 10.47 -1.91 -5.08
C GLU A 272 11.59 -1.04 -5.68
N ALA A 273 12.74 -0.93 -5.01
CA ALA A 273 13.92 -0.24 -5.54
C ALA A 273 14.38 -0.87 -6.86
N HIS A 274 14.49 -2.20 -6.86
CA HIS A 274 14.88 -2.98 -8.03
C HIS A 274 13.84 -2.86 -9.17
N ARG A 275 12.55 -2.95 -8.84
CA ARG A 275 11.45 -2.76 -9.81
C ARG A 275 11.50 -1.38 -10.46
N PHE A 276 11.69 -0.33 -9.67
CA PHE A 276 11.72 1.05 -10.16
C PHE A 276 12.91 1.31 -11.10
N ALA A 277 14.04 0.64 -10.83
CA ALA A 277 15.24 0.68 -11.65
C ALA A 277 15.07 -0.12 -12.96
N LEU A 278 14.54 -1.34 -12.90
CA LEU A 278 14.24 -2.18 -14.07
C LEU A 278 13.25 -1.51 -15.05
N LEU A 279 12.21 -0.86 -14.54
CA LEU A 279 11.24 -0.14 -15.39
C LEU A 279 11.90 0.97 -16.21
N TYR A 280 12.90 1.64 -15.63
CA TYR A 280 13.63 2.68 -16.32
C TYR A 280 14.55 2.12 -17.40
N HIS A 281 15.25 1.03 -17.10
CA HIS A 281 16.03 0.27 -18.08
C HIS A 281 15.19 -0.13 -19.30
N ARG A 282 13.99 -0.68 -19.07
CA ARG A 282 13.07 -1.07 -20.14
C ARG A 282 12.65 0.14 -20.99
N LYS A 283 12.28 1.26 -20.34
CA LYS A 283 11.91 2.50 -21.04
C LYS A 283 13.03 3.04 -21.93
N LEU A 284 14.27 3.00 -21.45
CA LEU A 284 15.42 3.47 -22.23
C LEU A 284 15.77 2.55 -23.39
N ARG A 285 15.68 1.21 -23.21
CA ARG A 285 15.87 0.26 -24.32
C ARG A 285 14.85 0.44 -25.44
N LEU A 286 13.59 0.69 -25.11
CA LEU A 286 12.56 0.98 -26.11
C LEU A 286 12.90 2.26 -26.90
N ARG A 287 13.37 3.30 -26.21
CA ARG A 287 13.80 4.54 -26.87
C ARG A 287 15.04 4.38 -27.74
N SER A 288 15.99 3.52 -27.38
CA SER A 288 17.19 3.28 -28.20
C SER A 288 16.94 2.38 -29.42
N ILE A 289 15.80 1.67 -29.46
CA ILE A 289 15.40 0.86 -30.63
C ILE A 289 14.58 1.72 -31.62
N MET A 290 13.91 2.76 -31.13
CA MET A 290 13.08 3.68 -31.94
C MET A 290 13.86 4.86 -32.56
N ASN A 291 15.13 5.02 -32.22
CA ASN A 291 16.05 6.02 -32.76
C ASN A 291 17.18 5.33 -33.51
#